data_AF-A0A211YRG7-F1
#
_entry.id   AF-A0A211YRG7-F1
#
_cell.length_a   1.000
_cell.length_b   1.000
_cell.length_c   1.000
_cell.angle_alpha   90.00
_cell.angle_beta   90.00
_cell.angle_gamma   90.00
#
_symmetry.space_group_name_H-M   'P 1'
#
loop_
_entity.id
_entity.type
_entity.pdbx_description
1 polymer ?
#
loop_
_entity_poly.entity_id
_entity_poly.type
_entity_poly.pdbx_seq_one_letter_code
_entity_poly.pdbx_strand_id
1 'polypeptide(L)' 'MTVDPKKIAQVLRRLGVVYVSPHDLTAMLGIPSRSAGRLLKAMEKQGLAIRYSKNFYKILARG' A
#
# COMPACT_ATOMS: atom_id res chain seq x y z
N MET A 1 0.24 -9.73 14.15
CA MET A 1 1.21 -9.51 13.07
C MET A 1 1.16 -8.05 12.67
N THR A 2 2.17 -7.25 13.05
CA THR A 2 2.22 -5.83 12.69
C THR A 2 2.92 -5.73 11.35
N VAL A 3 2.17 -5.40 10.29
CA VAL A 3 2.71 -5.24 8.93
C VAL A 3 3.37 -3.86 8.85
N ASP A 4 4.67 -3.81 8.57
CA ASP A 4 5.44 -2.57 8.46
C ASP A 4 5.14 -1.87 7.11
N PRO A 5 4.54 -0.67 7.11
CA PRO A 5 4.22 0.09 5.89
C PRO A 5 5.43 0.37 5.00
N LYS A 6 6.62 0.59 5.58
CA LYS A 6 7.83 0.88 4.80
C LYS A 6 8.31 -0.34 4.04
N LYS A 7 8.33 -1.51 4.68
CA LYS A 7 8.72 -2.77 4.04
C LYS A 7 7.77 -3.09 2.89
N ILE A 8 6.46 -2.94 3.09
CA ILE A 8 5.49 -3.18 2.02
C ILE A 8 5.66 -2.19 0.86
N ALA A 9 5.86 -0.90 1.14
CA ALA A 9 6.14 0.09 0.10
C ALA A 9 7.38 -0.29 -0.73
N GLN A 10 8.46 -0.74 -0.09
CA GLN A 10 9.67 -1.19 -0.78
C GLN A 10 9.42 -2.42 -1.65
N VAL A 11 8.66 -3.41 -1.16
CA VAL A 11 8.28 -4.60 -1.95
C VAL A 11 7.47 -4.19 -3.17
N LEU A 12 6.43 -3.37 -3.00
CA LEU A 12 5.59 -2.91 -4.10
C LEU A 12 6.40 -2.15 -5.16
N ARG A 13 7.35 -1.31 -4.74
CA ARG A 13 8.28 -0.62 -5.65
C ARG A 13 9.16 -1.61 -6.44
N ARG A 14 9.73 -2.61 -5.76
CA ARG A 14 10.57 -3.64 -6.41
C ARG A 14 9.79 -4.47 -7.43
N LEU A 15 8.50 -4.67 -7.18
CA LEU A 15 7.59 -5.34 -8.11
C LEU A 15 7.11 -4.43 -9.26
N GLY A 16 7.53 -3.16 -9.30
CA GLY A 16 7.09 -2.19 -10.32
C GLY A 16 5.64 -1.74 -10.15
N VAL A 17 5.03 -1.95 -8.98
CA VAL A 17 3.65 -1.56 -8.70
C VAL A 17 3.58 -0.05 -8.47
N VAL A 18 2.97 0.65 -9.43
CA VAL A 18 2.76 2.11 -9.36
C VAL A 18 1.44 2.45 -8.67
N TYR A 19 0.40 1.67 -8.92
CA TYR A 19 -0.93 1.86 -8.36
C TYR A 19 -1.38 0.59 -7.63
N VAL A 20 -2.01 0.77 -6.48
CA VAL A 20 -2.48 -0.35 -5.66
C VAL A 20 -3.81 0.00 -5.01
N SER A 21 -4.72 -0.97 -4.98
CA SER A 21 -5.97 -0.89 -4.23
C SER A 21 -5.94 -1.77 -2.97
N PRO A 22 -6.85 -1.59 -2.01
CA PRO A 22 -7.01 -2.51 -0.90
C PRO A 22 -7.24 -3.95 -1.35
N HIS A 23 -7.94 -4.15 -2.48
CA HIS A 23 -8.21 -5.47 -3.04
C HIS A 23 -6.94 -6.14 -3.57
N ASP A 24 -6.08 -5.39 -4.25
CA ASP A 24 -4.79 -5.90 -4.74
C ASP A 24 -3.89 -6.31 -3.57
N LEU A 25 -3.83 -5.50 -2.50
CA LEU A 25 -3.09 -5.86 -1.29
C LEU A 25 -3.65 -7.09 -0.59
N THR A 26 -4.98 -7.26 -0.58
CA THR A 26 -5.61 -8.48 -0.06
C THR A 26 -5.18 -9.70 -0.87
N ALA A 27 -5.16 -9.60 -2.20
CA ALA A 27 -4.72 -10.69 -3.07
C ALA A 27 -3.21 -10.98 -2.93
N MET A 28 -2.38 -9.94 -2.79
CA MET A 28 -0.91 -10.09 -2.72
C MET A 28 -0.42 -10.57 -1.35
N LEU A 29 -1.03 -10.11 -0.25
CA LEU A 29 -0.55 -10.36 1.10
C LEU A 29 -1.43 -11.35 1.88
N GLY A 30 -2.57 -11.77 1.32
CA GLY A 30 -3.53 -12.63 2.02
C GLY A 30 -4.17 -11.97 3.25
N ILE A 31 -4.19 -10.63 3.31
CA ILE A 31 -4.71 -9.89 4.47
C ILE A 31 -6.16 -9.42 4.24
N PRO A 32 -6.98 -9.31 5.30
CA PRO A 32 -8.33 -8.77 5.17
C PRO A 32 -8.34 -7.36 4.57
N SER A 33 -9.36 -7.05 3.75
CA SER A 33 -9.50 -5.75 3.08
C SER A 33 -9.46 -4.56 4.05
N ARG A 34 -10.01 -4.72 5.27
CA ARG A 34 -9.92 -3.71 6.34
C ARG A 34 -8.48 -3.44 6.78
N SER A 35 -7.65 -4.47 6.85
CA SER A 35 -6.22 -4.37 7.18
C SER A 35 -5.42 -3.77 6.03
N ALA A 36 -5.71 -4.16 4.78
CA ALA A 36 -5.13 -3.55 3.59
C ALA A 36 -5.44 -2.04 3.51
N GLY A 37 -6.69 -1.64 3.76
CA GLY A 37 -7.07 -0.23 3.81
C GLY A 37 -6.35 0.55 4.92
N ARG A 38 -6.19 -0.05 6.11
CA ARG A 38 -5.39 0.54 7.20
C ARG A 38 -3.91 0.70 6.83
N LEU A 39 -3.34 -0.30 6.16
CA LEU A 39 -1.96 -0.29 5.69
C LEU A 39 -1.72 0.83 4.67
N LEU A 40 -2.59 0.94 3.66
CA LEU A 40 -2.51 2.03 2.66
C LEU A 40 -2.63 3.40 3.30
N LYS A 41 -3.54 3.55 4.28
CA LYS A 41 -3.68 4.81 5.02
C LYS A 41 -2.46 5.12 5.89
N ALA A 42 -1.79 4.09 6.43
CA ALA A 42 -0.53 4.27 7.14
C ALA A 42 0.61 4.66 6.18
N MET A 43 0.68 4.04 5.00
CA MET A 43 1.64 4.40 3.94
C MET A 43 1.42 5.85 3.47
N GLU A 44 0.16 6.27 3.32
CA GLU A 44 -0.22 7.65 2.99
C GLU A 44 0.27 8.65 4.04
N LYS A 45 0.00 8.37 5.33
CA LYS A 45 0.48 9.22 6.43
C LYS A 45 2.00 9.34 6.51
N GLN A 46 2.73 8.33 6.03
CA GLN A 46 4.19 8.31 6.01
C GLN A 46 4.80 8.86 4.71
N GLY A 47 3.98 9.37 3.78
CA GLY A 47 4.46 9.87 2.49
C GLY A 47 4.99 8.79 1.55
N LEU A 48 4.65 7.51 1.79
CA LEU A 48 5.07 6.38 0.95
C LEU A 48 4.10 6.14 -0.22
N ALA A 49 2.86 6.59 -0.07
CA ALA A 49 1.82 6.52 -1.08
C ALA A 49 0.96 7.79 -1.02
N ILE A 50 0.20 8.06 -2.08
CA ILE A 50 -0.82 9.11 -2.08
C ILE A 50 -2.13 8.50 -2.58
N ARG A 51 -3.25 8.96 -2.03
CA ARG A 51 -4.56 8.57 -2.56
C ARG A 51 -4.74 9.18 -3.95
N TYR A 52 -4.94 8.32 -4.95
CA TYR A 52 -5.18 8.72 -6.34
C TYR A 52 -6.68 8.78 -6.66
N SER A 53 -7.45 7.81 -6.15
CA SER A 53 -8.91 7.78 -6.28
C SER A 53 -9.55 7.19 -5.04
N LYS A 54 -10.89 7.01 -5.04
CA LYS A 54 -11.64 6.44 -3.91
C LYS A 54 -11.03 5.12 -3.40
N ASN A 55 -10.53 4.28 -4.31
CA ASN A 55 -10.03 2.94 -4.01
C ASN A 55 -8.56 2.71 -4.42
N PHE A 56 -7.91 3.66 -5.09
CA PHE A 56 -6.55 3.48 -5.56
C PHE A 56 -5.57 4.44 -4.90
N TYR A 57 -4.40 3.91 -4.61
CA TYR A 57 -3.25 4.61 -4.07
C TYR A 57 -2.10 4.53 -5.06
N LYS A 58 -1.43 5.66 -5.30
CA LYS A 58 -0.19 5.71 -6.07
C LYS A 58 0.99 5.55 -5.11
N ILE A 59 1.85 4.58 -5.37
CA ILE A 59 3.09 4.39 -4.62
C ILE A 59 4.09 5.47 -5.03
N LEU A 60 4.60 6.20 -4.05
CA LEU A 60 5.61 7.22 -4.29
C LEU A 60 6.99 6.59 -4.37
N ALA A 61 7.85 7.08 -5.26
CA ALA A 61 9.22 6.60 -5.42
C ALA A 61 10.18 7.11 -4.33
N ARG A 62 9.84 8.23 -3.66
CA ARG A 62 10.62 8.82 -2.57
C ARG A 62 9.98 8.49 -1.22
N GLY A 63 10.74 7.84 -0.36
CA GLY A 63 10.41 7.50 1.03
C GLY A 63 11.34 6.43 1.55
#